data_AF-A0A7S1X9G7-F1
#
_entry.id   AF-A0A7S1X9G7-F1
#
_cell.length_a   1.000
_cell.length_b   1.000
_cell.length_c   1.000
_cell.angle_alpha   90.00
_cell.angle_beta   90.00
_cell.angle_gamma   90.00
#
_symmetry.space_group_name_H-M   'P 1'
#
loop_
_entity.id
_entity.type
_entity.pdbx_description
1 polymer ?
#
loop_
_entity_poly.entity_id
_entity_poly.type
_entity_poly.pdbx_seq_one_letter_code
_entity_poly.pdbx_strand_id
1 'polypeptide(L)'
;EPLEERAVRFAETHLAGRFAVGIHIRNQGYNGLTTIQVKALAACAAAVTAAQGVDASAVVWFVASDSQQGRAIVARHAASHGIPVVHMDSPLGGAEWRGSTRGTQAALVELRVLALCDELVLSPGSTFGRAASMWAAKDPHVLLKEGSRAGTCPRKGDVDGCCHSWRDSLLPNPSPGGGGGGYGLPVPRLKRAAWSCMTPEHLKHMARYHSDCRAS
;
A
#
# COMPACT_ATOMS: atom_id res chain seq x y z
N GLU A 1 -7.56 26.99 -0.06
CA GLU A 1 -7.21 26.26 -1.30
C GLU A 1 -7.87 24.89 -1.26
N PRO A 2 -8.56 24.47 -2.32
CA PRO A 2 -9.04 23.10 -2.49
C PRO A 2 -7.90 22.08 -2.39
N LEU A 3 -8.14 20.93 -1.74
CA LEU A 3 -7.11 19.91 -1.51
C LEU A 3 -6.54 19.35 -2.82
N GLU A 4 -7.39 19.21 -3.82
CA GLU A 4 -7.04 18.73 -5.16
C GLU A 4 -6.05 19.68 -5.87
N GLU A 5 -6.37 20.98 -5.89
CA GLU A 5 -5.51 22.02 -6.48
C GLU A 5 -4.15 22.06 -5.79
N ARG A 6 -4.11 21.88 -4.47
CA ARG A 6 -2.87 21.82 -3.71
C ARG A 6 -2.00 20.62 -4.13
N ALA A 7 -2.61 19.46 -4.38
CA ALA A 7 -1.90 18.27 -4.82
C ALA A 7 -1.35 18.44 -6.25
N VAL A 8 -2.18 18.96 -7.16
CA VAL A 8 -1.78 19.23 -8.55
C VAL A 8 -0.65 20.25 -8.60
N ARG A 9 -0.76 21.38 -7.89
CA ARG A 9 0.28 22.40 -7.83
C ARG A 9 1.61 21.83 -7.32
N PHE A 10 1.55 20.97 -6.30
CA PHE A 10 2.74 20.28 -5.80
C PHE A 10 3.35 19.38 -6.88
N ALA A 11 2.54 18.58 -7.57
CA ALA A 11 3.00 17.70 -8.65
C ALA A 11 3.60 18.48 -9.82
N GLU A 12 2.98 19.59 -10.24
CA GLU A 12 3.52 20.46 -11.29
C GLU A 12 4.87 21.07 -10.90
N THR A 13 5.01 21.48 -9.64
CA THR A 13 6.24 22.09 -9.13
C THR A 13 7.38 21.07 -8.97
N HIS A 14 7.05 19.87 -8.48
CA HIS A 14 8.04 18.93 -7.97
C HIS A 14 8.15 17.60 -8.73
N LEU A 15 7.21 17.29 -9.62
CA LEU A 15 7.19 16.02 -10.35
C LEU A 15 7.21 16.21 -11.87
N ALA A 16 6.69 17.32 -12.39
CA ALA A 16 6.59 17.56 -13.83
C ALA A 16 7.93 17.41 -14.56
N GLY A 17 7.88 16.78 -15.73
CA GLY A 17 9.04 16.55 -16.59
C GLY A 17 10.02 15.48 -16.08
N ARG A 18 9.67 14.74 -15.02
CA ARG A 18 10.50 13.67 -14.44
C ARG A 18 9.68 12.40 -14.28
N PHE A 19 10.38 11.27 -14.30
CA PHE A 19 9.81 9.98 -13.89
C PHE A 19 9.66 9.96 -12.36
N ALA A 20 8.43 10.01 -11.88
CA ALA A 20 8.09 10.10 -10.47
C ALA A 20 7.77 8.72 -9.87
N VAL A 21 8.53 8.31 -8.83
CA VAL A 21 8.19 7.14 -8.02
C VAL A 21 7.55 7.59 -6.71
N GLY A 22 6.29 7.22 -6.52
CA GLY A 22 5.53 7.47 -5.30
C GLY A 22 5.78 6.38 -4.27
N ILE A 23 6.33 6.75 -3.11
CA ILE A 23 6.74 5.84 -2.05
C ILE A 23 5.86 6.07 -0.82
N HIS A 24 5.09 5.07 -0.43
CA HIS A 24 4.26 5.13 0.78
C HIS A 24 4.82 4.26 1.93
N ILE A 25 5.13 4.91 3.04
CA ILE A 25 5.71 4.29 4.24
C ILE A 25 4.71 4.36 5.40
N ARG A 26 4.28 3.19 5.88
CA ARG A 26 3.51 3.06 7.12
C ARG A 26 4.41 2.55 8.22
N ASN A 27 4.91 3.42 9.09
CA ASN A 27 5.73 3.03 10.24
C ASN A 27 4.90 2.77 11.50
N GLN A 28 3.71 3.37 11.63
CA GLN A 28 2.90 3.22 12.85
C GLN A 28 1.70 2.28 12.69
N GLY A 29 1.25 1.72 13.81
CA GLY A 29 0.11 0.79 13.91
C GLY A 29 0.52 -0.68 13.71
N TYR A 30 -0.47 -1.57 13.68
CA TYR A 30 -0.27 -3.03 13.59
C TYR A 30 0.60 -3.45 12.40
N ASN A 31 0.46 -2.75 11.26
CA ASN A 31 1.24 -2.99 10.04
C ASN A 31 2.44 -2.04 9.90
N GLY A 32 3.01 -1.53 11.00
CA GLY A 32 4.20 -0.69 10.98
C GLY A 32 5.40 -1.38 10.32
N LEU A 33 6.20 -0.62 9.57
CA LEU A 33 7.48 -1.07 9.02
C LEU A 33 8.62 -0.85 10.02
N THR A 34 9.47 -1.86 10.17
CA THR A 34 10.77 -1.73 10.86
C THR A 34 11.77 -0.95 10.00
N THR A 35 12.86 -0.46 10.60
CA THR A 35 13.96 0.18 9.86
C THR A 35 14.48 -0.67 8.70
N ILE A 36 14.61 -1.99 8.89
CA ILE A 36 15.06 -2.93 7.85
C ILE A 36 14.04 -2.97 6.71
N GLN A 37 12.75 -3.01 7.03
CA GLN A 37 11.69 -3.04 6.02
C GLN A 37 11.60 -1.71 5.26
N VAL A 38 11.83 -0.56 5.90
CA VAL A 38 11.92 0.73 5.20
C VAL A 38 13.10 0.75 4.23
N LYS A 39 14.27 0.21 4.62
CA LYS A 39 15.42 0.08 3.71
C LYS A 39 15.10 -0.82 2.52
N ALA A 40 14.42 -1.94 2.73
CA ALA A 40 13.98 -2.83 1.65
C ALA A 40 12.99 -2.12 0.71
N LEU A 41 12.11 -1.29 1.25
CA LEU A 41 11.18 -0.48 0.47
C LEU A 41 11.89 0.60 -0.35
N ALA A 42 12.96 1.22 0.17
CA ALA A 42 13.80 2.14 -0.59
C ALA A 42 14.57 1.43 -1.72
N ALA A 43 15.13 0.25 -1.43
CA ALA A 43 15.80 -0.58 -2.44
C ALA A 43 14.84 -1.03 -3.55
N CYS A 44 13.57 -1.27 -3.21
CA CYS A 44 12.53 -1.51 -4.19
C CYS A 44 12.34 -0.32 -5.14
N ALA A 45 12.23 0.89 -4.59
CA ALA A 45 12.08 2.10 -5.40
C ALA A 45 13.30 2.31 -6.33
N ALA A 46 14.51 2.03 -5.85
CA ALA A 46 15.72 2.03 -6.68
C ALA A 46 15.65 1.02 -7.82
N ALA A 47 15.18 -0.21 -7.56
CA ALA A 47 15.00 -1.22 -8.59
C ALA A 47 13.93 -0.82 -9.63
N VAL A 48 12.82 -0.22 -9.19
CA VAL A 48 11.78 0.32 -10.08
C VAL A 48 12.34 1.44 -10.95
N THR A 49 13.10 2.37 -10.36
CA THR A 49 13.77 3.44 -11.10
C THR A 49 14.75 2.87 -12.14
N ALA A 50 15.62 1.94 -11.73
CA ALA A 50 16.61 1.34 -12.63
C ALA A 50 15.96 0.59 -13.80
N ALA A 51 14.81 -0.06 -13.58
CA ALA A 51 14.08 -0.79 -14.61
C ALA A 51 13.52 0.11 -15.72
N GLN A 52 13.36 1.41 -15.49
CA GLN A 52 12.92 2.36 -16.53
C GLN A 52 14.03 2.75 -17.50
N GLY A 53 15.30 2.56 -17.14
CA GLY A 53 16.43 2.94 -17.98
C GLY A 53 16.57 4.44 -18.21
N VAL A 54 16.00 5.28 -17.34
CA VAL A 54 16.16 6.75 -17.38
C VAL A 54 17.30 7.19 -16.48
N ASP A 55 17.94 8.31 -16.83
CA ASP A 55 18.98 8.91 -16.00
C ASP A 55 18.44 9.32 -14.62
N ALA A 56 19.27 9.19 -13.59
CA ALA A 56 18.88 9.55 -12.22
C ALA A 56 18.43 11.03 -12.09
N SER A 57 18.97 11.93 -12.91
CA SER A 57 18.58 13.34 -12.98
C SER A 57 17.15 13.55 -13.52
N ALA A 58 16.64 12.60 -14.31
CA ALA A 58 15.28 12.60 -14.83
C ALA A 58 14.28 11.92 -13.89
N VAL A 59 14.70 11.52 -12.68
CA VAL A 59 13.88 10.79 -11.70
C VAL A 59 13.61 11.67 -10.50
N VAL A 60 12.46 11.48 -9.87
CA VAL A 60 12.16 12.04 -8.55
C VAL A 60 11.39 11.04 -7.70
N TRP A 61 11.70 11.00 -6.41
CA TRP A 61 10.93 10.20 -5.46
C TRP A 61 10.05 11.10 -4.61
N PHE A 62 8.75 10.85 -4.64
CA PHE A 62 7.81 11.45 -3.69
C PHE A 62 7.61 10.50 -2.51
N VAL A 63 7.81 10.98 -1.28
CA VAL A 63 7.69 10.15 -0.07
C VAL A 63 6.54 10.60 0.82
N ALA A 64 5.49 9.79 0.86
CA ALA A 64 4.41 9.88 1.84
C ALA A 64 4.71 8.93 3.02
N SER A 65 4.74 9.45 4.23
CA SER A 65 5.12 8.68 5.42
C SER A 65 4.46 9.26 6.66
N ASP A 66 4.12 8.39 7.61
CA ASP A 66 3.66 8.79 8.95
C ASP A 66 4.80 8.86 9.99
N SER A 67 6.05 8.83 9.54
CA SER A 67 7.25 8.94 10.38
C SER A 67 8.37 9.74 9.71
N GLN A 68 8.97 10.66 10.46
CA GLN A 68 10.20 11.39 10.08
C GLN A 68 11.36 10.43 9.81
N GLN A 69 11.52 9.43 10.68
CA GLN A 69 12.59 8.44 10.55
C GLN A 69 12.45 7.65 9.24
N GLY A 70 11.22 7.27 8.87
CA GLY A 70 10.93 6.60 7.61
C GLY A 70 11.35 7.43 6.40
N ARG A 71 10.97 8.73 6.37
CA ARG A 71 11.38 9.66 5.31
C ARG A 71 12.90 9.78 5.23
N ALA A 72 13.57 9.97 6.37
CA ALA A 72 15.01 10.15 6.44
C ALA A 72 15.79 8.91 5.95
N ILE A 73 15.28 7.69 6.20
CA ILE A 73 15.89 6.46 5.68
C ILE A 73 15.81 6.43 4.14
N VAL A 74 14.63 6.72 3.57
CA VAL A 74 14.46 6.75 2.11
C VAL A 74 15.29 7.87 1.48
N ALA A 75 15.32 9.06 2.07
CA ALA A 75 16.12 10.19 1.60
C ALA A 75 17.62 9.87 1.55
N ARG A 76 18.18 9.24 2.59
CA ARG A 76 19.59 8.80 2.58
C ARG A 76 19.87 7.76 1.50
N HIS A 77 18.94 6.84 1.26
CA HIS A 77 19.09 5.83 0.22
C HIS A 77 18.98 6.42 -1.20
N ALA A 78 18.07 7.38 -1.40
CA ALA A 78 17.95 8.09 -2.68
C ALA A 78 19.21 8.92 -2.99
N ALA A 79 19.76 9.58 -1.96
CA ALA A 79 20.99 10.37 -2.08
C ALA A 79 22.19 9.53 -2.55
N SER A 80 22.32 8.27 -2.11
CA SER A 80 23.39 7.39 -2.60
C SER A 80 23.24 6.98 -4.07
N HIS A 81 22.09 7.27 -4.69
CA HIS A 81 21.80 7.05 -6.11
C HIS A 81 21.65 8.36 -6.89
N GLY A 82 21.90 9.53 -6.26
CA GLY A 82 21.71 10.83 -6.91
C GLY A 82 20.25 11.18 -7.22
N ILE A 83 19.29 10.54 -6.56
CA ILE A 83 17.85 10.75 -6.82
C ILE A 83 17.30 11.80 -5.84
N PRO A 84 16.67 12.88 -6.33
CA PRO A 84 16.02 13.86 -5.46
C PRO A 84 14.78 13.27 -4.80
N VAL A 85 14.59 13.60 -3.52
CA VAL A 85 13.40 13.23 -2.74
C VAL A 85 12.61 14.48 -2.39
N VAL A 86 11.31 14.43 -2.64
CA VAL A 86 10.34 15.46 -2.26
C VAL A 86 9.26 14.86 -1.37
N HIS A 87 8.73 15.65 -0.46
CA HIS A 87 7.63 15.25 0.40
C HIS A 87 6.80 16.48 0.77
N MET A 88 5.55 16.28 1.14
CA MET A 88 4.74 17.36 1.69
C MET A 88 5.22 17.72 3.09
N ASP A 89 5.28 19.02 3.39
CA ASP A 89 5.43 19.51 4.75
C ASP A 89 4.12 19.28 5.51
N SER A 90 4.02 18.06 6.07
CA SER A 90 2.93 17.63 6.91
C SER A 90 3.47 17.36 8.32
N PRO A 91 2.81 17.84 9.38
CA PRO A 91 3.19 17.46 10.74
C PRO A 91 2.99 15.95 10.93
N LEU A 92 4.09 15.26 11.14
CA LEU A 92 4.19 13.82 11.02
C LEU A 92 3.59 13.09 12.23
N GLY A 93 2.55 12.29 12.00
CA GLY A 93 2.22 11.06 12.74
C GLY A 93 1.96 11.12 14.24
N GLY A 94 2.04 12.29 14.89
CA GLY A 94 1.79 12.45 16.33
C GLY A 94 0.31 12.26 16.69
N ALA A 95 0.05 11.93 17.95
CA ALA A 95 -1.32 11.75 18.48
C ALA A 95 -2.19 13.00 18.30
N GLU A 96 -1.59 14.19 18.33
CA GLU A 96 -2.26 15.48 18.10
C GLU A 96 -2.72 15.67 16.64
N TRP A 97 -2.12 14.95 15.69
CA TRP A 97 -2.37 15.11 14.26
C TRP A 97 -3.23 13.99 13.68
N ARG A 98 -3.15 12.79 14.27
CA ARG A 98 -3.98 11.66 13.86
C ARG A 98 -5.43 11.91 14.26
N GLY A 99 -6.32 11.93 13.26
CA GLY A 99 -7.75 12.14 13.47
C GLY A 99 -8.17 13.62 13.53
N SER A 100 -7.23 14.57 13.45
CA SER A 100 -7.59 15.98 13.31
C SER A 100 -7.99 16.32 11.87
N THR A 101 -8.80 17.36 11.68
CA THR A 101 -9.19 17.85 10.35
C THR A 101 -7.96 18.19 9.51
N ARG A 102 -6.97 18.87 10.10
CA ARG A 102 -5.75 19.28 9.41
C ARG A 102 -4.86 18.08 9.05
N GLY A 103 -4.75 17.08 9.93
CA GLY A 103 -4.04 15.84 9.61
C GLY A 103 -4.73 15.04 8.50
N THR A 104 -6.07 14.98 8.52
CA THR A 104 -6.87 14.31 7.49
C THR A 104 -6.73 15.01 6.13
N GLN A 105 -6.80 16.34 6.11
CA GLN A 105 -6.58 17.12 4.89
C GLN A 105 -5.16 16.91 4.32
N ALA A 106 -4.13 16.93 5.17
CA ALA A 106 -2.76 16.69 4.71
C ALA A 106 -2.59 15.27 4.15
N ALA A 107 -3.18 14.27 4.81
CA ALA A 107 -3.18 12.89 4.34
C ALA A 107 -3.87 12.75 2.97
N LEU A 108 -5.01 13.41 2.75
CA LEU A 108 -5.70 13.41 1.46
C LEU A 108 -4.86 14.04 0.34
N VAL A 109 -4.14 15.14 0.62
CA VAL A 109 -3.24 15.75 -0.36
C VAL A 109 -2.08 14.80 -0.68
N GLU A 110 -1.42 14.19 0.32
CA GLU A 110 -0.35 13.21 0.07
C GLU A 110 -0.84 11.99 -0.72
N LEU A 111 -2.06 11.51 -0.45
CA LEU A 111 -2.70 10.42 -1.17
C LEU A 111 -2.91 10.81 -2.64
N ARG A 112 -3.36 12.04 -2.89
CA ARG A 112 -3.54 12.54 -4.25
C ARG A 112 -2.22 12.72 -4.99
N VAL A 113 -1.17 13.23 -4.34
CA VAL A 113 0.16 13.35 -4.95
C VAL A 113 0.75 11.97 -5.29
N LEU A 114 0.59 10.96 -4.42
CA LEU A 114 0.96 9.57 -4.76
C LEU A 114 0.27 9.12 -6.04
N ALA A 115 -1.04 9.39 -6.18
CA ALA A 115 -1.80 8.97 -7.36
C ALA A 115 -1.34 9.65 -8.67
N LEU A 116 -0.62 10.78 -8.57
CA LEU A 116 -0.03 11.48 -9.71
C LEU A 116 1.37 10.99 -10.08
N CYS A 117 2.00 10.13 -9.29
CA CYS A 117 3.31 9.54 -9.62
C CYS A 117 3.19 8.49 -10.74
N ASP A 118 4.26 8.25 -11.48
CA ASP A 118 4.33 7.28 -12.58
C ASP A 118 4.25 5.84 -12.09
N GLU A 119 5.02 5.52 -11.05
CA GLU A 119 5.05 4.22 -10.39
C GLU A 119 4.80 4.35 -8.88
N LEU A 120 4.32 3.27 -8.26
CA LEU A 120 3.97 3.23 -6.84
C LEU A 120 4.70 2.10 -6.11
N VAL A 121 5.33 2.43 -4.99
CA VAL A 121 5.94 1.48 -4.05
C VAL A 121 5.30 1.65 -2.68
N LEU A 122 4.60 0.62 -2.22
CA LEU A 122 3.69 0.71 -1.09
C LEU A 122 4.05 -0.24 0.06
N SER A 123 3.82 0.26 1.28
CA SER A 123 3.79 -0.58 2.49
C SER A 123 2.65 -1.62 2.44
N PRO A 124 2.90 -2.87 2.84
CA PRO A 124 1.90 -3.93 2.82
C PRO A 124 0.80 -3.71 3.86
N GLY A 125 -0.43 -4.07 3.48
CA GLY A 125 -1.60 -3.95 4.34
C GLY A 125 -2.02 -2.51 4.65
N SER A 126 -1.47 -1.52 3.94
CA SER A 126 -1.88 -0.13 4.10
C SER A 126 -3.09 0.19 3.22
N THR A 127 -4.19 0.60 3.85
CA THR A 127 -5.37 1.13 3.13
C THR A 127 -5.07 2.46 2.44
N PHE A 128 -4.19 3.29 3.02
CA PHE A 128 -3.76 4.55 2.43
C PHE A 128 -3.06 4.35 1.08
N GLY A 129 -2.05 3.47 1.05
CA GLY A 129 -1.34 3.16 -0.20
C GLY A 129 -2.26 2.55 -1.25
N ARG A 130 -3.20 1.68 -0.85
CA ARG A 130 -4.18 1.10 -1.78
C ARG A 130 -5.15 2.11 -2.35
N ALA A 131 -5.62 3.04 -1.53
CA ALA A 131 -6.48 4.11 -2.00
C ALA A 131 -5.73 4.96 -3.06
N ALA A 132 -4.45 5.23 -2.86
CA ALA A 132 -3.63 5.90 -3.87
C ALA A 132 -3.51 5.08 -5.17
N SER A 133 -3.25 3.76 -5.10
CA SER A 133 -3.16 2.92 -6.30
C SER A 133 -4.47 2.80 -7.06
N MET A 134 -5.59 2.70 -6.34
CA MET A 134 -6.94 2.71 -6.93
C MET A 134 -7.24 4.04 -7.60
N TRP A 135 -6.88 5.16 -6.96
CA TRP A 135 -7.12 6.48 -7.53
C TRP A 135 -6.24 6.77 -8.75
N ALA A 136 -5.04 6.18 -8.79
CA ALA A 136 -4.15 6.21 -9.94
C ALA A 136 -4.57 5.25 -11.07
N ALA A 137 -5.44 4.27 -10.78
CA ALA A 137 -5.70 3.10 -11.63
C ALA A 137 -4.40 2.37 -12.04
N LYS A 138 -3.48 2.18 -11.08
CA LYS A 138 -2.16 1.57 -11.31
C LYS A 138 -1.88 0.40 -10.39
N ASP A 139 -1.24 -0.62 -10.96
CA ASP A 139 -0.70 -1.76 -10.22
C ASP A 139 0.54 -1.35 -9.42
N PRO A 140 0.52 -1.40 -8.09
CA PRO A 140 1.66 -0.98 -7.28
C PRO A 140 2.66 -2.11 -7.04
N HIS A 141 3.90 -1.75 -6.74
CA HIS A 141 4.87 -2.62 -6.08
C HIS A 141 4.60 -2.64 -4.58
N VAL A 142 4.46 -3.84 -4.00
CA VAL A 142 4.15 -3.97 -2.56
C VAL A 142 5.21 -4.79 -1.86
N LEU A 143 5.84 -4.22 -0.83
CA LEU A 143 6.85 -4.94 -0.03
C LEU A 143 6.22 -6.16 0.66
N LEU A 144 6.86 -7.32 0.53
CA LEU A 144 6.51 -8.51 1.30
C LEU A 144 7.23 -8.50 2.65
N LYS A 145 6.47 -8.65 3.74
CA LYS A 145 7.01 -8.63 5.11
C LYS A 145 7.49 -9.98 5.61
N GLU A 146 6.91 -11.06 5.12
CA GLU A 146 7.03 -12.41 5.68
C GLU A 146 7.19 -13.44 4.56
N GLY A 147 7.68 -14.62 4.94
CA GLY A 147 7.94 -15.74 4.05
C GLY A 147 9.28 -15.66 3.32
N SER A 148 9.54 -16.63 2.45
CA SER A 148 10.80 -16.78 1.71
C SER A 148 11.14 -15.61 0.77
N ARG A 149 10.16 -14.74 0.50
CA ARG A 149 10.29 -13.56 -0.36
C ARG A 149 10.26 -12.24 0.43
N ALA A 150 10.39 -12.29 1.76
CA ALA A 150 10.45 -11.10 2.60
C ALA A 150 11.54 -10.15 2.10
N GLY A 151 11.25 -8.84 2.08
CA GLY A 151 12.16 -7.83 1.55
C GLY A 151 12.07 -7.59 0.04
N THR A 152 11.33 -8.42 -0.71
CA THR A 152 11.05 -8.18 -2.14
C THR A 152 9.76 -7.39 -2.34
N CYS A 153 9.59 -6.79 -3.52
CA CYS A 153 8.43 -5.96 -3.86
C CYS A 153 7.83 -6.30 -5.25
N PRO A 154 7.15 -7.44 -5.37
CA PRO A 154 6.49 -7.78 -6.63
C PRO A 154 5.45 -6.71 -7.00
N ARG A 155 5.29 -6.48 -8.31
CA ARG A 155 4.15 -5.75 -8.85
C ARG A 155 2.89 -6.57 -8.59
N LYS A 156 1.88 -5.96 -7.96
CA LYS A 156 0.59 -6.60 -7.73
C LYS A 156 -0.33 -6.30 -8.91
N GLY A 157 -0.66 -7.33 -9.70
CA GLY A 157 -1.51 -7.22 -10.89
C GLY A 157 -3.02 -7.15 -10.64
N ASP A 158 -3.44 -6.74 -9.45
CA ASP A 158 -4.85 -6.53 -9.10
C ASP A 158 -4.94 -5.21 -8.31
N VAL A 159 -5.48 -4.16 -8.94
CA VAL A 159 -5.73 -2.83 -8.32
C VAL A 159 -6.89 -2.89 -7.31
N ASP A 160 -7.67 -3.97 -7.32
CA ASP A 160 -8.81 -4.19 -6.43
C ASP A 160 -8.37 -4.25 -4.96
N GLY A 161 -8.95 -3.36 -4.13
CA GLY A 161 -8.59 -3.26 -2.72
C GLY A 161 -8.83 -4.56 -1.97
N CYS A 162 -7.83 -5.06 -1.21
CA CYS A 162 -8.09 -6.25 -0.39
C CYS A 162 -9.06 -5.91 0.76
N CYS A 163 -10.18 -6.63 0.81
CA CYS A 163 -11.08 -6.65 1.96
C CYS A 163 -10.34 -7.23 3.17
N HIS A 164 -9.95 -6.38 4.13
CA HIS A 164 -9.31 -6.80 5.38
C HIS A 164 -10.29 -7.34 6.42
N SER A 165 -11.58 -7.08 6.24
CA SER A 165 -12.67 -7.66 7.01
C SER A 165 -13.51 -8.53 6.07
N TRP A 166 -13.18 -9.81 5.99
CA TRP A 166 -14.22 -10.79 5.71
C TRP A 166 -15.04 -10.88 6.99
N ARG A 167 -16.22 -10.27 7.01
CA ARG A 167 -17.18 -10.50 8.08
C ARG A 167 -17.77 -11.88 7.80
N ASP A 168 -17.42 -12.88 8.60
CA ASP A 168 -18.11 -14.18 8.67
C ASP A 168 -19.52 -14.02 9.29
N SER A 169 -20.27 -12.99 8.90
CA SER A 169 -21.50 -12.62 9.59
C SER A 169 -22.52 -12.03 8.63
N LEU A 170 -23.57 -12.83 8.43
CA LEU A 170 -24.96 -12.46 8.09
C LEU A 170 -25.35 -12.39 6.61
N LEU A 171 -25.66 -13.55 6.04
CA LEU A 171 -26.96 -13.69 5.36
C LEU A 171 -27.93 -14.37 6.33
N PRO A 172 -29.21 -13.95 6.39
CA PRO A 172 -30.18 -14.50 7.33
C PRO A 172 -30.42 -15.98 7.04
N ASN A 173 -30.45 -16.77 8.10
CA ASN A 173 -30.75 -18.18 8.10
C ASN A 173 -32.18 -18.41 7.54
N PRO A 174 -32.38 -19.06 6.38
CA PRO A 174 -33.68 -19.61 6.03
C PRO A 174 -33.62 -21.10 6.34
N SER A 175 -34.20 -21.49 7.46
CA SER A 175 -34.78 -22.82 7.56
C SER A 175 -36.20 -22.60 8.06
N PRO A 176 -37.19 -23.17 7.35
CA PRO A 176 -37.47 -24.56 7.62
C PRO A 176 -37.81 -25.35 6.35
N GLY A 177 -37.06 -26.42 6.08
CA GLY A 177 -37.44 -27.41 5.06
C GLY A 177 -37.15 -26.97 3.63
N GLY A 178 -35.98 -27.40 3.12
CA GLY A 178 -35.63 -27.31 1.71
C GLY A 178 -34.42 -26.41 1.45
N GLY A 179 -33.37 -26.98 0.85
CA GLY A 179 -32.26 -26.22 0.28
C GLY A 179 -31.02 -26.13 1.18
N GLY A 180 -30.05 -27.00 0.90
CA GLY A 180 -28.65 -26.82 1.28
C GLY A 180 -27.81 -26.74 0.01
N GLY A 181 -28.02 -25.70 -0.80
CA GLY A 181 -27.15 -25.39 -1.92
C GLY A 181 -25.76 -25.08 -1.38
N GLY A 182 -24.84 -26.03 -1.51
CA GLY A 182 -23.43 -25.78 -1.25
C GLY A 182 -23.02 -24.52 -2.02
N TYR A 183 -22.45 -23.55 -1.33
CA TYR A 183 -21.84 -22.40 -1.98
C TYR A 183 -20.77 -22.93 -2.94
N GLY A 184 -21.13 -22.96 -4.22
CA GLY A 184 -20.23 -23.33 -5.30
C GLY A 184 -18.98 -22.46 -5.21
N LEU A 185 -17.84 -23.11 -5.42
CA LEU A 185 -16.51 -22.50 -5.51
C LEU A 185 -16.58 -21.09 -6.13
N PRO A 186 -16.03 -20.05 -5.50
CA PRO A 186 -16.13 -18.71 -6.03
C PRO A 186 -15.41 -18.64 -7.39
N VAL A 187 -16.07 -17.93 -8.32
CA VAL A 187 -15.60 -17.56 -9.66
C VAL A 187 -14.10 -17.19 -9.65
N PRO A 188 -13.30 -17.55 -10.67
CA PRO A 188 -11.83 -17.42 -10.65
C PRO A 188 -11.30 -16.03 -10.27
N ARG A 189 -12.04 -14.95 -10.56
CA ARG A 189 -11.68 -13.56 -10.22
C ARG A 189 -11.63 -13.28 -8.71
N LEU A 190 -12.49 -13.92 -7.91
CA LEU A 190 -12.53 -13.72 -6.45
C LEU A 190 -11.41 -14.46 -5.69
N LYS A 191 -10.85 -15.54 -6.26
CA LYS A 191 -9.75 -16.30 -5.62
C LYS A 191 -8.43 -15.50 -5.55
N ARG A 192 -8.11 -14.65 -6.54
CA ARG A 192 -6.82 -13.92 -6.58
C ARG A 192 -6.75 -12.76 -5.59
N ALA A 193 -7.83 -11.97 -5.50
CA ALA A 193 -7.89 -10.83 -4.57
C ALA A 193 -7.79 -11.27 -3.10
N ALA A 194 -8.41 -12.41 -2.74
CA ALA A 194 -8.43 -12.91 -1.37
C ALA A 194 -7.08 -13.50 -0.90
N TRP A 195 -6.36 -14.22 -1.76
CA TRP A 195 -5.14 -14.92 -1.39
C TRP A 195 -3.94 -13.98 -1.22
N SER A 196 -3.89 -12.86 -1.96
CA SER A 196 -2.71 -11.98 -1.98
C SER A 196 -2.51 -11.14 -0.70
N CYS A 197 -3.40 -11.30 0.29
CA CYS A 197 -3.52 -10.46 1.47
C CYS A 197 -3.71 -11.23 2.79
N MET A 198 -3.65 -12.57 2.76
CA MET A 198 -3.71 -13.41 3.95
C MET A 198 -2.32 -13.51 4.61
N THR A 199 -2.27 -13.29 5.92
CA THR A 199 -1.09 -13.60 6.73
C THR A 199 -1.06 -15.11 7.03
N PRO A 200 0.07 -15.67 7.45
CA PRO A 200 0.13 -17.07 7.90
C PRO A 200 -0.89 -17.40 9.00
N GLU A 201 -1.25 -16.44 9.86
CA GLU A 201 -2.29 -16.59 10.88
C GLU A 201 -3.70 -16.73 10.28
N HIS A 202 -4.03 -15.99 9.21
CA HIS A 202 -5.30 -16.16 8.50
C HIS A 202 -5.42 -17.55 7.85
N LEU A 203 -4.31 -18.08 7.31
CA LEU A 203 -4.27 -19.42 6.73
C LEU A 203 -4.40 -20.53 7.79
N LYS A 204 -3.82 -20.33 8.99
CA LYS A 204 -3.98 -21.27 10.12
C LYS A 204 -5.43 -21.34 10.60
N HIS A 205 -6.15 -20.22 10.64
CA HIS A 205 -7.57 -20.20 11.02
C HIS A 205 -8.44 -20.95 10.01
N MET A 206 -8.19 -20.78 8.71
CA MET A 206 -8.89 -21.53 7.66
C MET A 206 -8.58 -23.03 7.67
N ALA A 207 -7.34 -23.41 7.96
CA ALA A 207 -6.94 -24.82 8.03
C ALA A 207 -7.63 -25.59 9.18
N ARG A 208 -7.86 -24.93 10.33
CA ARG A 208 -8.65 -25.51 11.44
C ARG A 208 -10.12 -25.70 11.07
N TYR A 209 -10.70 -24.75 10.33
CA TYR A 209 -12.08 -24.86 9.88
C TYR A 209 -12.29 -26.07 8.94
N HIS A 210 -11.30 -26.37 8.09
CA HIS A 210 -11.35 -27.53 7.19
C HIS A 210 -11.08 -28.88 7.87
N SER A 211 -10.35 -28.93 9.00
CA SER A 211 -10.21 -30.17 9.78
C SER A 211 -11.49 -30.54 10.50
N ASP A 212 -12.24 -29.55 10.99
CA ASP A 212 -13.47 -29.78 11.74
C ASP A 212 -14.63 -30.23 10.82
N CYS A 213 -14.66 -29.75 9.57
CA CYS A 213 -15.62 -30.24 8.56
C CYS A 213 -15.35 -31.65 8.02
N ARG A 214 -14.20 -32.29 8.32
CA ARG A 214 -13.94 -33.70 7.96
C ARG A 214 -14.23 -34.68 9.09
N ALA A 215 -14.55 -34.18 10.28
CA ALA A 215 -14.84 -34.98 11.47
C ALA A 215 -16.35 -35.04 11.82
N SER A 216 -17.22 -34.58 10.91
CA SER A 216 -18.69 -34.64 11.03
C SER A 216 -19.29 -35.51 9.93
#